data_AF-A0A7Y3UH43-F1
#
_entry.id   AF-A0A7Y3UH43-F1
#
_cell.length_a   1.000
_cell.length_b   1.000
_cell.length_c   1.000
_cell.angle_alpha   90.00
_cell.angle_beta   90.00
_cell.angle_gamma   90.00
#
_symmetry.space_group_name_H-M   'P 1'
#
loop_
_entity.id
_entity.type
_entity.pdbx_description
1 polymer ?
#
loop_
_entity_poly.entity_id
_entity_poly.type
_entity_poly.pdbx_seq_one_letter_code
_entity_poly.pdbx_strand_id
1 'polypeptide(L)'
;MSKPLQIFLHGIWFLLFAMAVLLYKERLFADASYYFFHTINSGWFHVEHGRSVLALSQIVPLIGYYLHLPIKILLILGSVGHEVFYYTVFLLVFYKLKDQAGGIAILLIHVIGQLWLYYSPMLEICYGAALAILFYSILKSGKYTDDKWLILIILVQWLVMTSHLENFILIAVPIALDIINRGFQKRIHLITISFMVLGLVLEFLTMSEYELGKMNSSNYDPQVGLVNLLSGEYLLSLWTLFINYFPELVIMFLFAISYFIVKTEFKKLLVLLGSVLAIIMAVNKAALANEFTRYYESMYNPLVGLIVLFFVYEIYNKQTQKVKNILTVVLCLMAIFRIYWTWDYGKPLRERSAQMERNVDYLQSLGHTKYLVDKENYQRKYSHVAWSNPIETLLYSAIDGKENCLTIINYDDYTFNKNARKLNDSNYLFRRYEIENYDFLNPRFFHLKKEEYHTVNNPGFIKNYKDLAKNIKVKVLSHQVGLIGDTTYVRVRIENNNVEKLPSHLSEQIYLSYHWYQNNELVQWDGIRTPIEVDVFGQYEQDIAVAFPSEIGVYELMPDIVLEGKDWFYLSERSLVSVVPF
;
A
#
# COMPACT_ATOMS: atom_id res chain seq x y z
N MET A 1 -3.37 -26.59 -21.34
CA MET A 1 -4.38 -25.51 -21.19
C MET A 1 -4.96 -25.15 -22.56
N SER A 2 -6.28 -24.97 -22.71
CA SER A 2 -6.90 -24.57 -23.97
C SER A 2 -6.55 -23.11 -24.33
N LYS A 3 -6.62 -22.73 -25.62
CA LYS A 3 -6.36 -21.35 -26.07
C LYS A 3 -7.29 -20.31 -25.39
N PRO A 4 -8.61 -20.52 -25.28
CA PRO A 4 -9.50 -19.55 -24.63
C PRO A 4 -9.10 -19.27 -23.17
N LEU A 5 -8.67 -20.31 -22.45
CA LEU A 5 -8.26 -20.19 -21.06
C LEU A 5 -6.94 -19.42 -20.91
N GLN A 6 -6.03 -19.54 -21.88
CA GLN A 6 -4.82 -18.70 -21.92
C GLN A 6 -5.17 -17.23 -22.17
N ILE A 7 -6.10 -16.95 -23.09
CA ILE A 7 -6.57 -15.58 -23.35
C ILE A 7 -7.19 -14.99 -22.08
N PHE A 8 -8.02 -15.76 -21.38
CA PHE A 8 -8.62 -15.34 -20.12
C PHE A 8 -7.57 -14.99 -19.05
N LEU A 9 -6.55 -15.83 -18.92
CA LEU A 9 -5.42 -15.60 -18.01
C LEU A 9 -4.67 -14.29 -18.33
N HIS A 10 -4.43 -13.99 -19.61
CA HIS A 10 -3.85 -12.71 -20.04
C HIS A 10 -4.77 -11.51 -19.80
N GLY A 11 -6.09 -11.70 -19.92
CA GLY A 11 -7.07 -10.68 -19.59
C GLY A 11 -7.00 -10.21 -18.14
N ILE A 12 -6.68 -11.13 -17.21
CA ILE A 12 -6.48 -10.78 -15.79
C ILE A 12 -5.24 -9.90 -15.62
N TRP A 13 -4.13 -10.24 -16.29
CA TRP A 13 -2.94 -9.37 -16.31
C TRP A 13 -3.26 -7.99 -16.87
N PHE A 14 -3.99 -7.91 -17.99
CA PHE A 14 -4.41 -6.62 -18.55
C PHE A 14 -5.20 -5.77 -17.56
N LEU A 15 -6.11 -6.38 -16.79
CA LEU A 15 -6.88 -5.70 -15.77
C LEU A 15 -5.98 -5.14 -14.66
N LEU A 16 -4.99 -5.92 -14.20
CA LEU A 16 -3.98 -5.47 -13.23
C LEU A 16 -3.13 -4.29 -13.76
N PHE A 17 -2.73 -4.33 -15.03
CA PHE A 17 -2.03 -3.22 -15.69
C PHE A 17 -2.91 -1.95 -15.77
N ALA A 18 -4.17 -2.09 -16.18
CA ALA A 18 -5.10 -0.97 -16.23
C ALA A 18 -5.28 -0.33 -14.84
N MET A 19 -5.44 -1.17 -13.81
CA MET A 19 -5.55 -0.72 -12.42
C MET A 19 -4.26 -0.03 -11.95
N ALA A 20 -3.08 -0.48 -12.38
CA ALA A 20 -1.81 0.17 -12.04
C ALA A 20 -1.67 1.57 -12.68
N VAL A 21 -2.09 1.72 -13.94
CA VAL A 21 -2.10 3.01 -14.63
C VAL A 21 -3.10 3.97 -13.98
N LEU A 22 -4.29 3.49 -13.66
CA LEU A 22 -5.34 4.33 -13.06
C LEU A 22 -5.00 4.77 -11.64
N LEU A 23 -4.39 3.88 -10.84
CA LEU A 23 -4.12 4.10 -9.41
C LEU A 23 -2.67 4.53 -9.14
N TYR A 24 -1.97 5.10 -10.12
CA TYR A 24 -0.53 5.38 -9.98
C TYR A 24 -0.22 6.33 -8.81
N LYS A 25 -1.17 7.22 -8.44
CA LYS A 25 -1.05 8.17 -7.33
C LYS A 25 -1.22 7.48 -5.97
N GLU A 26 -2.24 6.63 -5.85
CA GLU A 26 -2.51 5.82 -4.66
C GLU A 26 -1.38 4.82 -4.40
N ARG A 27 -0.74 4.37 -5.48
CA ARG A 27 0.40 3.45 -5.46
C ARG A 27 1.74 4.11 -5.07
N LEU A 28 1.72 5.35 -4.59
CA LEU A 28 2.90 6.02 -4.00
C LEU A 28 2.93 5.95 -2.47
N PHE A 29 1.95 5.29 -1.86
CA PHE A 29 1.83 5.28 -0.41
C PHE A 29 3.06 4.71 0.31
N ALA A 30 3.50 5.41 1.37
CA ALA A 30 4.59 5.00 2.26
C ALA A 30 5.91 4.77 1.49
N ASP A 31 6.54 3.59 1.67
CA ASP A 31 7.86 3.26 1.14
C ASP A 31 7.95 3.40 -0.38
N ALA A 32 6.83 3.23 -1.09
CA ALA A 32 6.79 3.35 -2.55
C ALA A 32 7.21 4.75 -3.03
N SER A 33 6.71 5.83 -2.41
CA SER A 33 7.12 7.20 -2.72
C SER A 33 8.61 7.42 -2.48
N TYR A 34 9.15 6.87 -1.40
CA TYR A 34 10.54 7.03 -1.01
C TYR A 34 11.48 6.35 -2.01
N TYR A 35 11.25 5.07 -2.31
CA TYR A 35 12.06 4.33 -3.29
C TYR A 35 11.95 4.94 -4.69
N PHE A 36 10.74 5.32 -5.10
CA PHE A 36 10.51 5.98 -6.38
C PHE A 36 11.29 7.31 -6.45
N PHE A 37 11.15 8.16 -5.42
CA PHE A 37 11.83 9.45 -5.35
C PHE A 37 13.34 9.28 -5.49
N HIS A 38 13.98 8.44 -4.66
CA HIS A 38 15.44 8.26 -4.73
C HIS A 38 15.91 7.75 -6.10
N THR A 39 15.12 6.88 -6.73
CA THR A 39 15.41 6.35 -8.06
C THR A 39 15.45 7.45 -9.11
N ILE A 40 14.43 8.31 -9.19
CA ILE A 40 14.39 9.39 -10.19
C ILE A 40 15.24 10.60 -9.80
N ASN A 41 15.48 10.80 -8.50
CA ASN A 41 16.27 11.90 -7.99
C ASN A 41 17.75 11.70 -8.33
N SER A 42 18.29 10.51 -8.06
CA SER A 42 19.66 10.14 -8.40
C SER A 42 19.84 9.73 -9.87
N GLY A 43 18.77 9.27 -10.53
CA GLY A 43 18.86 8.65 -11.85
C GLY A 43 19.57 7.29 -11.82
N TRP A 44 19.60 6.62 -10.67
CA TRP A 44 20.22 5.32 -10.47
C TRP A 44 19.42 4.44 -9.51
N PHE A 45 19.82 3.17 -9.36
CA PHE A 45 19.20 2.25 -8.43
C PHE A 45 19.42 2.69 -6.97
N HIS A 46 18.36 2.64 -6.17
CA HIS A 46 18.39 2.85 -4.72
C HIS A 46 18.13 1.53 -3.98
N VAL A 47 19.10 1.03 -3.23
CA VAL A 47 19.00 -0.25 -2.50
C VAL A 47 19.22 0.01 -1.02
N GLU A 48 18.25 -0.37 -0.19
CA GLU A 48 18.35 -0.25 1.27
C GLU A 48 18.50 -1.61 1.95
N HIS A 49 19.16 -1.63 3.11
CA HIS A 49 19.34 -2.82 3.96
C HIS A 49 19.89 -4.05 3.21
N GLY A 50 20.70 -3.86 2.17
CA GLY A 50 21.23 -4.96 1.35
C GLY A 50 20.20 -5.64 0.44
N ARG A 51 18.97 -5.10 0.33
CA ARG A 51 17.84 -5.71 -0.38
C ARG A 51 17.92 -5.51 -1.89
N SER A 52 18.91 -6.14 -2.51
CA SER A 52 19.22 -6.00 -3.94
C SER A 52 18.05 -6.33 -4.89
N VAL A 53 17.05 -7.10 -4.45
CA VAL A 53 15.81 -7.34 -5.21
C VAL A 53 15.04 -6.06 -5.55
N LEU A 54 15.18 -5.00 -4.75
CA LEU A 54 14.50 -3.71 -4.96
C LEU A 54 14.83 -3.10 -6.32
N ALA A 55 16.03 -3.35 -6.83
CA ALA A 55 16.47 -2.86 -8.14
C ALA A 55 15.51 -3.28 -9.26
N LEU A 56 14.87 -4.46 -9.17
CA LEU A 56 13.94 -4.95 -10.19
C LEU A 56 12.73 -4.01 -10.38
N SER A 57 12.26 -3.41 -9.29
CA SER A 57 11.12 -2.49 -9.32
C SER A 57 11.44 -1.13 -9.95
N GLN A 58 12.73 -0.80 -10.06
CA GLN A 58 13.23 0.51 -10.49
C GLN A 58 13.63 0.52 -11.98
N ILE A 59 13.74 -0.65 -12.61
CA ILE A 59 14.15 -0.79 -14.02
C ILE A 59 13.26 0.04 -14.95
N VAL A 60 11.94 -0.13 -14.84
CA VAL A 60 10.97 0.51 -15.73
C VAL A 60 10.95 2.04 -15.58
N PRO A 61 10.87 2.63 -14.36
CA PRO A 61 10.98 4.08 -14.22
C PRO A 61 12.36 4.63 -14.62
N LEU A 62 13.46 3.90 -14.42
CA LEU A 62 14.80 4.33 -14.86
C LEU A 62 14.93 4.38 -16.39
N ILE A 63 14.34 3.42 -17.10
CA ILE A 63 14.26 3.49 -18.57
C ILE A 63 13.55 4.79 -18.98
N GLY A 64 12.42 5.11 -18.36
CA GLY A 64 11.71 6.36 -18.60
C GLY A 64 12.53 7.61 -18.26
N TYR A 65 13.32 7.55 -17.19
CA TYR A 65 14.21 8.62 -16.76
C TYR A 65 15.24 8.95 -17.85
N TYR A 66 15.94 7.94 -18.37
CA TYR A 66 16.94 8.11 -19.44
C TYR A 66 16.34 8.46 -20.79
N LEU A 67 15.05 8.14 -21.03
CA LEU A 67 14.31 8.60 -22.21
C LEU A 67 13.79 10.04 -22.09
N HIS A 68 14.19 10.76 -21.05
CA HIS A 68 13.80 12.16 -20.82
C HIS A 68 12.28 12.40 -20.68
N LEU A 69 11.52 11.39 -20.22
CA LEU A 69 10.06 11.50 -20.05
C LEU A 69 9.65 12.45 -18.89
N PRO A 70 8.45 13.06 -18.95
CA PRO A 70 7.96 13.94 -17.88
C PRO A 70 7.61 13.13 -16.62
N ILE A 71 7.69 13.77 -15.44
CA ILE A 71 7.55 13.09 -14.14
C ILE A 71 6.23 12.34 -13.99
N LYS A 72 5.11 12.85 -14.53
CA LYS A 72 3.83 12.14 -14.55
C LYS A 72 3.94 10.75 -15.18
N ILE A 73 4.66 10.64 -16.30
CA ILE A 73 4.88 9.36 -16.97
C ILE A 73 5.83 8.49 -16.15
N LEU A 74 6.85 9.07 -15.50
CA LEU A 74 7.73 8.31 -14.60
C LEU A 74 6.95 7.69 -13.43
N LEU A 75 6.03 8.44 -12.81
CA LEU A 75 5.17 7.93 -11.73
C LEU A 75 4.31 6.75 -12.21
N ILE A 76 3.70 6.87 -13.39
CA ILE A 76 2.95 5.77 -14.02
C ILE A 76 3.87 4.57 -14.28
N LEU A 77 5.07 4.79 -14.81
CA LEU A 77 6.06 3.74 -15.07
C LEU A 77 6.57 3.09 -13.78
N GLY A 78 6.70 3.84 -12.68
CA GLY A 78 7.04 3.32 -11.36
C GLY A 78 5.95 2.37 -10.83
N SER A 79 4.68 2.73 -11.02
CA SER A 79 3.55 1.87 -10.66
C SER A 79 3.45 0.63 -11.56
N VAL A 80 3.48 0.82 -12.88
CA VAL A 80 3.38 -0.25 -13.87
C VAL A 80 4.58 -1.19 -13.83
N GLY A 81 5.76 -0.71 -13.41
CA GLY A 81 6.98 -1.51 -13.33
C GLY A 81 6.82 -2.77 -12.47
N HIS A 82 6.02 -2.69 -11.41
CA HIS A 82 5.67 -3.84 -10.58
C HIS A 82 4.92 -4.91 -11.39
N GLU A 83 3.91 -4.52 -12.17
CA GLU A 83 3.15 -5.43 -13.03
C GLU A 83 4.01 -6.02 -14.17
N VAL A 84 4.90 -5.20 -14.76
CA VAL A 84 5.86 -5.64 -15.78
C VAL A 84 6.75 -6.74 -15.24
N PHE A 85 7.24 -6.61 -14.00
CA PHE A 85 8.05 -7.65 -13.37
C PHE A 85 7.29 -8.98 -13.28
N TYR A 86 6.12 -8.99 -12.63
CA TYR A 86 5.35 -10.22 -12.42
C TYR A 86 4.94 -10.86 -13.75
N TYR A 87 4.49 -10.05 -14.71
CA TYR A 87 4.12 -10.54 -16.02
C TYR A 87 5.33 -11.09 -16.79
N THR A 88 6.51 -10.49 -16.65
CA THR A 88 7.75 -11.00 -17.27
C THR A 88 8.14 -12.36 -16.71
N VAL A 89 8.11 -12.52 -15.38
CA VAL A 89 8.38 -13.82 -14.74
C VAL A 89 7.32 -14.85 -15.18
N PHE A 90 6.05 -14.45 -15.25
CA PHE A 90 4.97 -15.27 -15.77
C PHE A 90 5.25 -15.75 -17.21
N LEU A 91 5.58 -14.86 -18.13
CA LEU A 91 5.88 -15.22 -19.52
C LEU A 91 7.07 -16.17 -19.63
N LEU A 92 8.12 -15.92 -18.84
CA LEU A 92 9.32 -16.76 -18.83
C LEU A 92 9.00 -18.17 -18.32
N VAL A 93 8.27 -18.30 -17.22
CA VAL A 93 7.87 -19.60 -16.67
C VAL A 93 6.87 -20.31 -17.58
N PHE A 94 5.80 -19.61 -17.99
CA PHE A 94 4.69 -20.19 -18.75
C PHE A 94 5.09 -20.60 -20.16
N TYR A 95 5.83 -19.75 -20.90
CA TYR A 95 6.17 -20.00 -22.30
C TYR A 95 7.60 -20.53 -22.50
N LYS A 96 8.60 -19.94 -21.84
CA LYS A 96 10.01 -20.33 -22.08
C LYS A 96 10.39 -21.61 -21.34
N LEU A 97 9.96 -21.77 -20.09
CA LEU A 97 10.12 -23.01 -19.32
C LEU A 97 9.00 -24.03 -19.60
N LYS A 98 7.93 -23.60 -20.30
CA LYS A 98 6.74 -24.41 -20.61
C LYS A 98 6.05 -24.94 -19.35
N ASP A 99 6.17 -24.21 -18.25
CA ASP A 99 5.59 -24.56 -16.97
C ASP A 99 4.27 -23.81 -16.73
N GLN A 100 3.18 -24.38 -17.26
CA GLN A 100 1.85 -23.78 -17.12
C GLN A 100 1.39 -23.72 -15.65
N ALA A 101 1.81 -24.67 -14.82
CA ALA A 101 1.50 -24.67 -13.40
C ALA A 101 2.21 -23.50 -12.71
N GLY A 102 3.53 -23.36 -12.91
CA GLY A 102 4.30 -22.22 -12.39
C GLY A 102 3.74 -20.86 -12.81
N GLY A 103 3.26 -20.71 -14.05
CA GLY A 103 2.61 -19.45 -14.47
C GLY A 103 1.31 -19.16 -13.71
N ILE A 104 0.49 -20.17 -13.40
CA ILE A 104 -0.68 -19.99 -12.53
C ILE A 104 -0.23 -19.59 -11.12
N ALA A 105 0.80 -20.24 -10.57
CA ALA A 105 1.32 -19.88 -9.25
C ALA A 105 1.76 -18.41 -9.17
N ILE A 106 2.42 -17.88 -10.20
CA ILE A 106 2.83 -16.46 -10.25
C ILE A 106 1.62 -15.54 -10.21
N LEU A 107 0.55 -15.82 -10.98
CA LEU A 107 -0.67 -15.03 -10.89
C LEU A 107 -1.28 -15.09 -9.49
N LEU A 108 -1.38 -16.28 -8.90
CA LEU A 108 -1.98 -16.46 -7.58
C LEU A 108 -1.22 -15.73 -6.48
N ILE A 109 0.11 -15.80 -6.50
CA ILE A 109 0.98 -15.04 -5.58
C ILE A 109 0.78 -13.54 -5.73
N HIS A 110 0.50 -13.08 -6.95
CA HIS A 110 0.29 -11.66 -7.26
C HIS A 110 -1.11 -11.12 -6.92
N VAL A 111 -2.05 -11.98 -6.54
CA VAL A 111 -3.43 -11.54 -6.18
C VAL A 111 -3.88 -11.99 -4.79
N ILE A 112 -3.31 -13.05 -4.24
CA ILE A 112 -3.61 -13.51 -2.87
C ILE A 112 -2.74 -12.74 -1.89
N GLY A 113 -3.35 -12.11 -0.88
CA GLY A 113 -2.61 -11.34 0.12
C GLY A 113 -2.02 -10.04 -0.42
N GLN A 114 -2.76 -9.36 -1.29
CA GLN A 114 -2.33 -8.14 -1.99
C GLN A 114 -3.35 -7.00 -1.80
N LEU A 115 -3.97 -6.90 -0.61
CA LEU A 115 -4.93 -5.85 -0.29
C LEU A 115 -4.23 -4.50 -0.08
N TRP A 116 -3.20 -4.43 0.78
CA TRP A 116 -2.33 -3.25 0.90
C TRP A 116 -1.16 -3.30 -0.06
N LEU A 117 -0.56 -4.48 -0.24
CA LEU A 117 0.72 -4.63 -0.95
C LEU A 117 0.64 -4.18 -2.42
N TYR A 118 -0.53 -4.29 -3.04
CA TYR A 118 -0.77 -3.73 -4.37
C TYR A 118 -0.55 -2.20 -4.44
N TYR A 119 -0.92 -1.48 -3.36
CA TYR A 119 -0.78 -0.02 -3.24
C TYR A 119 0.59 0.45 -2.76
N SER A 120 1.49 -0.48 -2.42
CA SER A 120 2.89 -0.19 -2.13
C SER A 120 3.78 -0.99 -3.08
N PRO A 121 3.80 -0.66 -4.39
CA PRO A 121 4.77 -1.23 -5.30
C PRO A 121 6.18 -0.97 -4.77
N MET A 122 7.15 -1.77 -5.20
CA MET A 122 8.55 -1.69 -4.74
C MET A 122 8.80 -2.26 -3.34
N LEU A 123 7.86 -3.03 -2.76
CA LEU A 123 8.12 -3.84 -1.57
C LEU A 123 8.92 -5.11 -1.93
N GLU A 124 10.13 -5.21 -1.40
CA GLU A 124 11.11 -6.25 -1.69
C GLU A 124 10.58 -7.67 -1.45
N ILE A 125 9.87 -7.88 -0.35
CA ILE A 125 9.45 -9.21 0.13
C ILE A 125 8.48 -9.89 -0.84
N CYS A 126 7.74 -9.10 -1.61
CA CYS A 126 6.76 -9.58 -2.59
C CYS A 126 7.42 -10.30 -3.76
N TYR A 127 8.54 -9.75 -4.26
CA TYR A 127 9.24 -10.28 -5.42
C TYR A 127 9.86 -11.66 -5.15
N GLY A 128 10.28 -11.93 -3.91
CA GLY A 128 10.87 -13.20 -3.51
C GLY A 128 9.97 -14.41 -3.82
N ALA A 129 8.65 -14.29 -3.63
CA ALA A 129 7.73 -15.39 -3.86
C ALA A 129 7.59 -15.77 -5.35
N ALA A 130 7.48 -14.79 -6.25
CA ALA A 130 7.43 -15.06 -7.69
C ALA A 130 8.77 -15.61 -8.21
N LEU A 131 9.88 -15.08 -7.71
CA LEU A 131 11.22 -15.57 -8.04
C LEU A 131 11.46 -16.99 -7.52
N ALA A 132 10.91 -17.38 -6.36
CA ALA A 132 10.97 -18.75 -5.86
C ALA A 132 10.25 -19.74 -6.79
N ILE A 133 9.14 -19.35 -7.42
CA ILE A 133 8.47 -20.16 -8.44
C ILE A 133 9.35 -20.32 -9.68
N LEU A 134 10.02 -19.24 -10.11
CA LEU A 134 10.98 -19.30 -11.21
C LEU A 134 12.16 -20.22 -10.87
N PHE A 135 12.73 -20.09 -9.68
CA PHE A 135 13.80 -20.96 -9.16
C PHE A 135 13.39 -22.43 -9.24
N TYR A 136 12.22 -22.77 -8.69
CA TYR A 136 11.72 -24.14 -8.72
C TYR A 136 11.42 -24.64 -10.13
N SER A 137 10.87 -23.78 -11.00
CA SER A 137 10.61 -24.15 -12.40
C SER A 137 11.90 -24.43 -13.17
N ILE A 138 13.00 -23.70 -12.92
CA ILE A 138 14.30 -24.00 -13.53
C ILE A 138 14.84 -25.31 -12.95
N LEU A 139 14.82 -25.47 -11.63
CA LEU A 139 15.32 -26.64 -10.92
C LEU A 139 14.65 -27.94 -11.42
N LYS A 140 13.31 -27.98 -11.44
CA LYS A 140 12.56 -29.18 -11.86
C LYS A 140 12.75 -29.50 -13.35
N SER A 141 12.98 -28.48 -14.18
CA SER A 141 13.09 -28.66 -15.64
C SER A 141 14.42 -29.27 -16.08
N GLY A 142 15.41 -29.30 -15.19
CA GLY A 142 16.76 -29.77 -15.52
C GLY A 142 17.57 -28.80 -16.39
N LYS A 143 17.03 -27.62 -16.75
CA LYS A 143 17.70 -26.68 -17.65
C LYS A 143 19.00 -26.09 -17.11
N TYR A 144 19.22 -26.17 -15.79
CA TYR A 144 20.47 -25.75 -15.13
C TYR A 144 21.72 -26.49 -15.65
N THR A 145 21.58 -27.50 -16.50
CA THR A 145 22.71 -28.12 -17.20
C THR A 145 23.35 -27.19 -18.23
N ASP A 146 22.59 -26.21 -18.74
CA ASP A 146 23.08 -25.08 -19.54
C ASP A 146 23.55 -23.96 -18.58
N ASP A 147 24.76 -23.46 -18.80
CA ASP A 147 25.41 -22.47 -17.95
C ASP A 147 24.59 -21.16 -17.82
N LYS A 148 23.85 -20.76 -18.85
CA LYS A 148 23.00 -19.56 -18.79
C LYS A 148 21.87 -19.73 -17.77
N TRP A 149 21.28 -20.91 -17.73
CA TRP A 149 20.23 -21.26 -16.77
C TRP A 149 20.80 -21.52 -15.37
N LEU A 150 22.02 -22.05 -15.28
CA LEU A 150 22.74 -22.18 -14.01
C LEU A 150 23.05 -20.82 -13.38
N ILE A 151 23.52 -19.87 -14.18
CA ILE A 151 23.75 -18.48 -13.73
C ILE A 151 22.42 -17.85 -13.32
N LEU A 152 21.37 -18.01 -14.13
CA LEU A 152 20.06 -17.46 -13.84
C LEU A 152 19.47 -18.03 -12.54
N ILE A 153 19.56 -19.35 -12.29
CA ILE A 153 19.00 -19.93 -11.05
C ILE A 153 19.75 -19.44 -9.81
N ILE A 154 21.07 -19.26 -9.88
CA ILE A 154 21.88 -18.71 -8.78
C ILE A 154 21.53 -17.23 -8.55
N LEU A 155 21.38 -16.44 -9.61
CA LEU A 155 20.97 -15.04 -9.51
C LEU A 155 19.56 -14.92 -8.91
N VAL A 156 18.60 -15.72 -9.39
CA VAL A 156 17.24 -15.76 -8.85
C VAL A 156 17.26 -16.15 -7.37
N GLN A 157 18.06 -17.16 -7.01
CA GLN A 157 18.24 -17.57 -5.62
C GLN A 157 18.78 -16.43 -4.75
N TRP A 158 19.81 -15.72 -5.23
CA TRP A 158 20.36 -14.54 -4.56
C TRP A 158 19.28 -13.48 -4.30
N LEU A 159 18.52 -13.12 -5.34
CA LEU A 159 17.47 -12.10 -5.25
C LEU A 159 16.33 -12.50 -4.31
N VAL A 160 15.99 -13.78 -4.23
CA VAL A 160 15.01 -14.28 -3.24
C VAL A 160 15.56 -14.14 -1.83
N MET A 161 16.82 -14.51 -1.61
CA MET A 161 17.44 -14.47 -0.29
C MET A 161 17.68 -13.04 0.21
N THR A 162 18.04 -12.11 -0.68
CA THR A 162 18.21 -10.69 -0.32
C THR A 162 16.90 -9.92 -0.24
N SER A 163 15.76 -10.54 -0.56
CA SER A 163 14.48 -9.86 -0.42
C SER A 163 14.05 -9.72 1.04
N HIS A 164 14.20 -10.78 1.84
CA HIS A 164 13.92 -10.79 3.27
C HIS A 164 14.37 -12.13 3.88
N LEU A 165 14.67 -12.16 5.18
CA LEU A 165 15.13 -13.39 5.87
C LEU A 165 14.12 -14.55 5.76
N GLU A 166 12.83 -14.26 5.86
CA GLU A 166 11.72 -15.22 5.77
C GLU A 166 11.68 -15.89 4.39
N ASN A 167 12.14 -15.20 3.34
CA ASN A 167 12.16 -15.73 1.98
C ASN A 167 13.28 -16.77 1.76
N PHE A 168 14.19 -16.98 2.71
CA PHE A 168 15.07 -18.16 2.67
C PHE A 168 14.29 -19.47 2.71
N ILE A 169 13.17 -19.52 3.42
CA ILE A 169 12.28 -20.69 3.45
C ILE A 169 11.72 -20.97 2.05
N LEU A 170 11.48 -19.92 1.24
CA LEU A 170 11.03 -20.05 -0.14
C LEU A 170 12.09 -20.60 -1.09
N ILE A 171 13.36 -20.71 -0.68
CA ILE A 171 14.39 -21.45 -1.41
C ILE A 171 14.59 -22.85 -0.84
N ALA A 172 14.63 -22.97 0.50
CA ALA A 172 14.82 -24.24 1.18
C ALA A 172 13.73 -25.26 0.81
N VAL A 173 12.46 -24.83 0.73
CA VAL A 173 11.33 -25.71 0.42
C VAL A 173 11.38 -26.26 -1.00
N PRO A 174 11.56 -25.44 -2.07
CA PRO A 174 11.79 -25.96 -3.41
C PRO A 174 12.92 -26.98 -3.52
N ILE A 175 14.05 -26.75 -2.85
CA ILE A 175 15.19 -27.70 -2.82
C ILE A 175 14.75 -29.01 -2.15
N ALA A 176 14.11 -28.93 -0.98
CA ALA A 176 13.62 -30.11 -0.25
C ALA A 176 12.60 -30.91 -1.07
N LEU A 177 11.66 -30.24 -1.73
CA LEU A 177 10.66 -30.88 -2.60
C LEU A 177 11.31 -31.56 -3.81
N ASP A 178 12.30 -30.91 -4.42
CA ASP A 178 13.03 -31.50 -5.53
C ASP A 178 13.81 -32.76 -5.11
N ILE A 179 14.46 -32.74 -3.94
CA ILE A 179 15.12 -33.91 -3.34
C ILE A 179 14.12 -35.03 -3.06
N ILE A 180 12.95 -34.72 -2.49
CA ILE A 180 11.91 -35.71 -2.20
C ILE A 180 11.39 -36.35 -3.50
N ASN A 181 11.22 -35.55 -4.55
CA ASN A 181 10.62 -36.00 -5.81
C ASN A 181 11.60 -36.73 -6.74
N ARG A 182 12.88 -36.31 -6.80
CA ARG A 182 13.87 -36.82 -7.76
C ARG A 182 15.12 -37.42 -7.11
N GLY A 183 15.20 -37.45 -5.79
CA GLY A 183 16.42 -37.80 -5.06
C GLY A 183 17.48 -36.68 -5.11
N PHE A 184 18.58 -36.89 -4.39
CA PHE A 184 19.66 -35.90 -4.29
C PHE A 184 20.48 -35.81 -5.58
N GLN A 185 20.40 -34.68 -6.25
CA GLN A 185 21.11 -34.34 -7.48
C GLN A 185 22.41 -33.59 -7.13
N LYS A 186 23.49 -34.35 -6.92
CA LYS A 186 24.76 -33.90 -6.33
C LYS A 186 25.22 -32.51 -6.81
N ARG A 187 25.32 -32.27 -8.12
CA ARG A 187 25.83 -30.99 -8.67
C ARG A 187 24.95 -29.82 -8.26
N ILE A 188 23.67 -29.85 -8.62
CA ILE A 188 22.79 -28.68 -8.43
C ILE A 188 22.42 -28.47 -6.96
N HIS A 189 22.14 -29.54 -6.21
CA HIS A 189 21.75 -29.41 -4.81
C HIS A 189 22.91 -28.95 -3.93
N LEU A 190 24.15 -29.40 -4.17
CA LEU A 190 25.30 -28.84 -3.45
C LEU A 190 25.48 -27.36 -3.78
N ILE A 191 25.41 -26.97 -5.06
CA ILE A 191 25.52 -25.55 -5.45
C ILE A 191 24.45 -24.71 -4.74
N THR A 192 23.17 -25.07 -4.85
CA THR A 192 22.09 -24.27 -4.28
C THR A 192 22.09 -24.27 -2.76
N ILE A 193 22.42 -25.38 -2.10
CA ILE A 193 22.53 -25.44 -0.63
C ILE A 193 23.74 -24.64 -0.14
N SER A 194 24.92 -24.81 -0.75
CA SER A 194 26.11 -24.04 -0.38
C SER A 194 25.89 -22.54 -0.59
N PHE A 195 25.23 -22.15 -1.68
CA PHE A 195 24.90 -20.75 -1.93
C PHE A 195 23.87 -20.20 -0.93
N MET A 196 22.88 -21.01 -0.53
CA MET A 196 21.92 -20.65 0.52
C MET A 196 22.61 -20.43 1.86
N VAL A 197 23.51 -21.33 2.26
CA VAL A 197 24.30 -21.22 3.49
C VAL A 197 25.20 -19.99 3.44
N LEU A 198 25.87 -19.74 2.31
CA LEU A 198 26.69 -18.54 2.12
C LEU A 198 25.86 -17.27 2.31
N GLY A 199 24.68 -17.18 1.69
CA GLY A 199 23.84 -15.99 1.86
C GLY A 199 23.27 -15.84 3.26
N LEU A 200 22.94 -16.94 3.97
CA LEU A 200 22.56 -16.86 5.39
C LEU A 200 23.70 -16.29 6.24
N VAL A 201 24.93 -16.79 6.03
CA VAL A 201 26.11 -16.30 6.74
C VAL A 201 26.37 -14.83 6.44
N LEU A 202 26.28 -14.43 5.17
CA LEU A 202 26.43 -13.03 4.79
C LEU A 202 25.36 -12.15 5.45
N GLU A 203 24.09 -12.56 5.40
CA GLU A 203 22.99 -11.82 6.02
C GLU A 203 23.23 -11.57 7.52
N PHE A 204 23.65 -12.60 8.27
CA PHE A 204 23.99 -12.44 9.69
C PHE A 204 25.23 -11.57 9.93
N LEU A 205 26.21 -11.58 9.03
CA LEU A 205 27.42 -10.76 9.14
C LEU A 205 27.18 -9.29 8.76
N THR A 206 26.22 -9.02 7.87
CA THR A 206 25.93 -7.67 7.35
C THR A 206 24.63 -7.08 7.90
N MET A 207 24.08 -7.68 8.95
CA MET A 207 22.78 -7.31 9.50
C MET A 207 22.78 -5.84 9.98
N SER A 208 21.84 -5.05 9.46
CA SER A 208 21.76 -3.62 9.78
C SER A 208 21.26 -3.35 11.21
N GLU A 209 21.53 -2.15 11.74
CA GLU A 209 21.03 -1.72 13.06
C GLU A 209 19.50 -1.83 13.16
N TYR A 210 18.79 -1.59 12.06
CA TYR A 210 17.34 -1.75 11.96
C TYR A 210 16.90 -3.20 12.23
N GLU A 211 17.56 -4.17 11.60
CA GLU A 211 17.26 -5.59 11.76
C GLU A 211 17.65 -6.09 13.17
N LEU A 212 18.78 -5.63 13.70
CA LEU A 212 19.21 -5.90 15.09
C LEU A 212 18.21 -5.33 16.10
N GLY A 213 17.66 -4.15 15.85
CA GLY A 213 16.61 -3.54 16.67
C GLY A 213 15.34 -4.39 16.73
N LYS A 214 14.93 -4.98 15.59
CA LYS A 214 13.78 -5.90 15.52
C LYS A 214 14.04 -7.24 16.19
N MET A 215 15.24 -7.80 16.07
CA MET A 215 15.57 -9.06 16.74
C MET A 215 15.59 -8.93 18.27
N ASN A 216 15.86 -7.73 18.78
CA ASN A 216 15.85 -7.38 20.20
C ASN A 216 14.49 -6.82 20.69
N SER A 217 13.41 -6.93 19.88
CA SER A 217 12.09 -6.37 20.20
C SER A 217 11.43 -6.98 21.44
N SER A 218 11.91 -8.14 21.91
CA SER A 218 11.53 -8.72 23.21
C SER A 218 11.82 -7.81 24.41
N ASN A 219 12.62 -6.75 24.23
CA ASN A 219 12.89 -5.74 25.26
C ASN A 219 11.84 -4.62 25.34
N TYR A 220 10.96 -4.49 24.33
CA TYR A 220 10.00 -3.37 24.23
C TYR A 220 8.55 -3.75 24.59
N ASP A 221 8.16 -5.01 24.40
CA ASP A 221 6.87 -5.54 24.86
C ASP A 221 7.09 -6.93 25.50
N PRO A 222 6.92 -7.07 26.83
CA PRO A 222 7.07 -8.35 27.52
C PRO A 222 6.07 -9.41 27.05
N GLN A 223 4.99 -9.01 26.38
CA GLN A 223 4.00 -9.92 25.82
C GLN A 223 4.46 -10.48 24.47
N VAL A 224 5.47 -9.93 23.78
CA VAL A 224 5.94 -10.46 22.49
C VAL A 224 6.84 -11.67 22.72
N GLY A 225 6.43 -12.82 22.18
CA GLY A 225 7.26 -14.02 22.19
C GLY A 225 6.53 -15.28 21.71
N LEU A 226 7.30 -16.34 21.50
CA LEU A 226 6.76 -17.63 21.03
C LEU A 226 5.75 -18.26 22.00
N VAL A 227 5.76 -17.84 23.27
CA VAL A 227 4.80 -18.30 24.29
C VAL A 227 3.35 -17.94 23.91
N ASN A 228 3.13 -16.86 23.16
CA ASN A 228 1.80 -16.47 22.71
C ASN A 228 1.15 -17.52 21.81
N LEU A 229 1.96 -18.26 21.04
CA LEU A 229 1.47 -19.34 20.19
C LEU A 229 0.96 -20.55 21.00
N LEU A 230 1.15 -20.55 22.32
CA LEU A 230 0.55 -21.53 23.24
C LEU A 230 -0.80 -21.04 23.81
N SER A 231 -1.15 -19.76 23.63
CA SER A 231 -2.43 -19.19 24.09
C SER A 231 -3.56 -19.51 23.10
N GLY A 232 -4.64 -20.12 23.60
CA GLY A 232 -5.81 -20.42 22.78
C GLY A 232 -6.49 -19.17 22.22
N GLU A 233 -6.55 -18.07 22.98
CA GLU A 233 -7.13 -16.80 22.53
C GLU A 233 -6.32 -16.16 21.40
N TYR A 234 -4.99 -16.21 21.51
CA TYR A 234 -4.10 -15.69 20.48
C TYR A 234 -4.20 -16.51 19.19
N LEU A 235 -4.22 -17.85 19.30
CA LEU A 235 -4.42 -18.74 18.16
C LEU A 235 -5.78 -18.52 17.48
N LEU A 236 -6.84 -18.27 18.25
CA LEU A 236 -8.15 -17.93 17.70
C LEU A 236 -8.11 -16.59 16.95
N SER A 237 -7.37 -15.61 17.46
CA SER A 237 -7.19 -14.30 16.82
C SER A 237 -6.43 -14.44 15.51
N LEU A 238 -5.33 -15.19 15.49
CA LEU A 238 -4.59 -15.52 14.27
C LEU A 238 -5.46 -16.27 13.26
N TRP A 239 -6.22 -17.27 13.71
CA TRP A 239 -7.15 -18.01 12.86
C TRP A 239 -8.19 -17.08 12.22
N THR A 240 -8.74 -16.16 13.00
CA THR A 240 -9.70 -15.15 12.54
C THR A 240 -9.07 -14.22 11.50
N LEU A 241 -7.83 -13.78 11.71
CA LEU A 241 -7.09 -13.00 10.72
C LEU A 241 -6.94 -13.76 9.39
N PHE A 242 -6.49 -15.02 9.43
CA PHE A 242 -6.31 -15.79 8.20
C PHE A 242 -7.62 -16.12 7.48
N ILE A 243 -8.72 -16.41 8.20
CA ILE A 243 -10.03 -16.59 7.56
C ILE A 243 -10.53 -15.30 6.93
N ASN A 244 -10.38 -14.17 7.62
CA ASN A 244 -10.97 -12.91 7.17
C ASN A 244 -10.20 -12.28 6.01
N TYR A 245 -8.87 -12.50 5.91
CA TYR A 245 -8.02 -11.82 4.92
C TYR A 245 -7.31 -12.76 3.95
N PHE A 246 -7.15 -14.04 4.30
CA PHE A 246 -6.50 -15.07 3.48
C PHE A 246 -7.33 -16.38 3.33
N PRO A 247 -8.67 -16.33 3.13
CA PRO A 247 -9.50 -17.53 3.16
C PRO A 247 -9.09 -18.60 2.12
N GLU A 248 -8.69 -18.18 0.92
CA GLU A 248 -8.22 -19.05 -0.15
C GLU A 248 -6.93 -19.75 0.23
N LEU A 249 -6.04 -19.06 0.95
CA LEU A 249 -4.80 -19.64 1.46
C LEU A 249 -5.10 -20.73 2.49
N VAL A 250 -6.06 -20.49 3.40
CA VAL A 250 -6.52 -21.48 4.37
C VAL A 250 -7.13 -22.69 3.65
N ILE A 251 -7.99 -22.48 2.65
CA ILE A 251 -8.58 -23.56 1.86
C ILE A 251 -7.50 -24.38 1.14
N MET A 252 -6.54 -23.72 0.48
CA MET A 252 -5.43 -24.40 -0.20
C MET A 252 -4.57 -25.21 0.78
N PHE A 253 -4.31 -24.66 1.96
CA PHE A 253 -3.52 -25.31 3.01
C PHE A 253 -4.23 -26.55 3.57
N LEU A 254 -5.50 -26.43 3.97
CA LEU A 254 -6.29 -27.56 4.47
C LEU A 254 -6.43 -28.65 3.39
N PHE A 255 -6.67 -28.26 2.14
CA PHE A 255 -6.74 -29.21 1.03
C PHE A 255 -5.40 -29.93 0.82
N ALA A 256 -4.27 -29.21 0.91
CA ALA A 256 -2.95 -29.82 0.79
C ALA A 256 -2.65 -30.82 1.92
N ILE A 257 -3.03 -30.50 3.16
CA ILE A 257 -2.91 -31.42 4.29
C ILE A 257 -3.72 -32.69 4.03
N SER A 258 -5.02 -32.55 3.73
CA SER A 258 -5.89 -33.69 3.45
C SER A 258 -5.38 -34.53 2.28
N TYR A 259 -4.91 -33.87 1.21
CA TYR A 259 -4.37 -34.55 0.04
C TYR A 259 -3.14 -35.39 0.38
N PHE A 260 -2.17 -34.85 1.13
CA PHE A 260 -0.97 -35.60 1.49
C PHE A 260 -1.23 -36.73 2.48
N ILE A 261 -2.20 -36.58 3.39
CA ILE A 261 -2.63 -37.66 4.27
C ILE A 261 -3.23 -38.80 3.45
N VAL A 262 -4.20 -38.50 2.57
CA VAL A 262 -4.86 -39.51 1.72
C VAL A 262 -3.88 -40.19 0.75
N LYS A 263 -2.90 -39.44 0.22
CA LYS A 263 -1.86 -39.97 -0.66
C LYS A 263 -0.68 -40.59 0.08
N THR A 264 -0.67 -40.57 1.41
CA THR A 264 0.42 -41.08 2.25
C THR A 264 1.80 -40.45 1.96
N GLU A 265 1.82 -39.20 1.44
CA GLU A 265 3.05 -38.46 1.11
C GLU A 265 3.61 -37.72 2.35
N PHE A 266 3.84 -38.43 3.46
CA PHE A 266 4.16 -37.83 4.76
C PHE A 266 5.42 -36.95 4.77
N LYS A 267 6.42 -37.24 3.93
CA LYS A 267 7.62 -36.38 3.82
C LYS A 267 7.26 -34.98 3.33
N LYS A 268 6.35 -34.86 2.36
CA LYS A 268 5.90 -33.56 1.83
C LYS A 268 5.01 -32.84 2.84
N LEU A 269 4.15 -33.58 3.53
CA LEU A 269 3.36 -33.04 4.64
C LEU A 269 4.25 -32.45 5.74
N LEU A 270 5.31 -33.16 6.13
CA LEU A 270 6.26 -32.68 7.14
C LEU A 270 6.96 -31.39 6.70
N VAL A 271 7.41 -31.31 5.44
CA VAL A 271 8.01 -30.08 4.89
C VAL A 271 6.99 -28.94 4.88
N LEU A 272 5.74 -29.19 4.44
CA LEU A 272 4.68 -28.18 4.44
C LEU A 272 4.38 -27.66 5.85
N LEU A 273 4.08 -28.55 6.80
CA LEU A 273 3.73 -28.14 8.17
C LEU A 273 4.92 -27.47 8.87
N GLY A 274 6.13 -28.01 8.72
CA GLY A 274 7.34 -27.46 9.30
C GLY A 274 7.67 -26.06 8.76
N SER A 275 7.50 -25.84 7.45
CA SER A 275 7.77 -24.53 6.84
C SER A 275 6.70 -23.49 7.17
N VAL A 276 5.42 -23.87 7.22
CA VAL A 276 4.34 -22.97 7.68
C VAL A 276 4.57 -22.58 9.15
N LEU A 277 4.87 -23.56 10.01
CA LEU A 277 5.17 -23.30 11.42
C LEU A 277 6.39 -22.39 11.57
N ALA A 278 7.45 -22.61 10.80
CA ALA A 278 8.66 -21.78 10.86
C ALA A 278 8.37 -20.30 10.52
N ILE A 279 7.57 -20.03 9.49
CA ILE A 279 7.19 -18.64 9.13
C ILE A 279 6.29 -18.04 10.21
N ILE A 280 5.27 -18.76 10.69
CA ILE A 280 4.39 -18.27 11.77
C ILE A 280 5.23 -17.94 13.02
N MET A 281 6.17 -18.81 13.40
CA MET A 281 7.07 -18.56 14.52
C MET A 281 7.97 -17.35 14.29
N ALA A 282 8.53 -17.18 13.09
CA ALA A 282 9.40 -16.04 12.78
C ALA A 282 8.66 -14.70 12.92
N VAL A 283 7.46 -14.58 12.32
CA VAL A 283 6.65 -13.36 12.38
C VAL A 283 6.20 -13.05 13.81
N ASN A 284 5.72 -14.06 14.53
CA ASN A 284 5.15 -13.89 15.87
C ASN A 284 6.21 -13.79 16.99
N LYS A 285 7.48 -14.12 16.70
CA LYS A 285 8.61 -13.80 17.58
C LYS A 285 8.93 -12.30 17.54
N ALA A 286 8.75 -11.66 16.40
CA ALA A 286 9.13 -10.26 16.21
C ALA A 286 8.07 -9.27 16.71
N ALA A 287 6.77 -9.61 16.63
CA ALA A 287 5.67 -8.78 17.10
C ALA A 287 4.35 -9.58 17.28
N LEU A 288 3.36 -9.00 17.97
CA LEU A 288 1.99 -9.52 18.07
C LEU A 288 1.24 -9.30 16.74
N ALA A 289 1.19 -10.33 15.91
CA ALA A 289 0.63 -10.28 14.55
C ALA A 289 -0.86 -10.68 14.51
N ASN A 290 -1.66 -10.20 15.46
CA ASN A 290 -3.09 -10.51 15.61
C ASN A 290 -4.03 -9.51 14.94
N GLU A 291 -3.51 -8.39 14.43
CA GLU A 291 -4.27 -7.40 13.66
C GLU A 291 -3.84 -7.39 12.18
N PHE A 292 -4.78 -7.13 11.28
CA PHE A 292 -4.45 -7.02 9.86
C PHE A 292 -3.96 -5.61 9.52
N THR A 293 -2.66 -5.50 9.29
CA THR A 293 -1.99 -4.25 8.88
C THR A 293 -1.17 -4.49 7.63
N ARG A 294 -0.79 -3.40 6.93
CA ARG A 294 0.17 -3.46 5.81
C ARG A 294 1.43 -4.24 6.17
N TYR A 295 1.95 -4.03 7.40
CA TYR A 295 3.16 -4.70 7.86
C TYR A 295 2.96 -6.21 7.98
N TYR A 296 1.88 -6.68 8.62
CA TYR A 296 1.65 -8.12 8.79
C TYR A 296 1.25 -8.81 7.50
N GLU A 297 0.57 -8.11 6.58
CA GLU A 297 0.36 -8.62 5.22
C GLU A 297 1.70 -8.88 4.51
N SER A 298 2.65 -7.93 4.58
CA SER A 298 4.01 -8.13 4.07
C SER A 298 4.70 -9.33 4.71
N MET A 299 4.69 -9.41 6.04
CA MET A 299 5.40 -10.45 6.79
C MET A 299 4.82 -11.86 6.57
N TYR A 300 3.52 -11.98 6.30
CA TYR A 300 2.87 -13.25 5.96
C TYR A 300 2.87 -13.56 4.46
N ASN A 301 3.27 -12.65 3.58
CA ASN A 301 3.38 -12.90 2.14
C ASN A 301 4.22 -14.14 1.77
N PRO A 302 5.32 -14.50 2.48
CA PRO A 302 6.03 -15.75 2.23
C PRO A 302 5.14 -17.01 2.41
N LEU A 303 4.15 -16.99 3.32
CA LEU A 303 3.17 -18.10 3.44
C LEU A 303 2.34 -18.25 2.16
N VAL A 304 1.99 -17.14 1.50
CA VAL A 304 1.28 -17.16 0.21
C VAL A 304 2.11 -17.92 -0.82
N GLY A 305 3.38 -17.51 -1.02
CA GLY A 305 4.30 -18.17 -1.94
C GLY A 305 4.45 -19.67 -1.65
N LEU A 306 4.62 -20.01 -0.38
CA LEU A 306 4.81 -21.39 0.09
C LEU A 306 3.60 -22.29 -0.21
N ILE A 307 2.41 -21.90 0.25
CA ILE A 307 1.20 -22.72 0.15
C ILE A 307 0.74 -22.79 -1.31
N VAL A 308 0.84 -21.69 -2.07
CA VAL A 308 0.56 -21.69 -3.52
C VAL A 308 1.51 -22.65 -4.24
N LEU A 309 2.80 -22.68 -3.90
CA LEU A 309 3.74 -23.62 -4.49
C LEU A 309 3.31 -25.07 -4.25
N PHE A 310 3.01 -25.44 -3.01
CA PHE A 310 2.54 -26.79 -2.70
C PHE A 310 1.24 -27.15 -3.44
N PHE A 311 0.24 -26.27 -3.38
CA PHE A 311 -1.03 -26.49 -4.04
C PHE A 311 -0.86 -26.65 -5.56
N VAL A 312 -0.10 -25.76 -6.19
CA VAL A 312 0.03 -25.76 -7.66
C VAL A 312 0.85 -26.95 -8.16
N TYR A 313 1.99 -27.25 -7.55
CA TYR A 313 2.89 -28.28 -8.06
C TYR A 313 2.55 -29.69 -7.60
N GLU A 314 2.14 -29.87 -6.34
CA GLU A 314 1.91 -31.20 -5.79
C GLU A 314 0.47 -31.69 -5.96
N ILE A 315 -0.47 -30.77 -6.22
CA ILE A 315 -1.89 -31.08 -6.35
C ILE A 315 -2.38 -30.76 -7.76
N TYR A 316 -2.46 -29.48 -8.13
CA TYR A 316 -3.01 -29.05 -9.43
C TYR A 316 -2.26 -29.70 -10.60
N ASN A 317 -0.92 -29.71 -10.58
CA ASN A 317 -0.13 -30.24 -11.67
C ASN A 317 -0.23 -31.77 -11.82
N LYS A 318 -0.68 -32.50 -10.80
CA LYS A 318 -0.89 -33.96 -10.86
C LYS A 318 -2.30 -34.35 -11.35
N GLN A 319 -3.20 -33.40 -11.56
CA GLN A 319 -4.57 -33.69 -12.02
C GLN A 319 -4.67 -33.99 -13.52
N THR A 320 -5.77 -34.61 -13.92
CA THR A 320 -6.10 -34.84 -15.34
C THR A 320 -6.32 -33.51 -16.07
N GLN A 321 -6.14 -33.45 -17.39
CA GLN A 321 -6.29 -32.20 -18.15
C GLN A 321 -7.69 -31.58 -18.03
N LYS A 322 -8.74 -32.41 -17.94
CA LYS A 322 -10.12 -31.94 -17.72
C LYS A 322 -10.26 -31.23 -16.37
N VAL A 323 -9.76 -31.86 -15.30
CA VAL A 323 -9.77 -31.28 -13.95
C VAL A 323 -8.89 -30.04 -13.89
N LYS A 324 -7.70 -30.04 -14.51
CA LYS A 324 -6.85 -28.85 -14.62
C LYS A 324 -7.59 -27.68 -15.24
N ASN A 325 -8.26 -27.87 -16.38
CA ASN A 325 -9.01 -26.79 -17.02
C ASN A 325 -10.10 -26.22 -16.11
N ILE A 326 -10.85 -27.07 -15.39
CA ILE A 326 -11.87 -26.65 -14.42
C ILE A 326 -11.22 -25.86 -13.28
N LEU A 327 -10.15 -26.40 -12.68
CA LEU A 327 -9.42 -25.72 -11.60
C LEU A 327 -8.85 -24.38 -12.08
N THR A 328 -8.30 -24.29 -13.29
CA THR A 328 -7.82 -23.00 -13.81
C THR A 328 -8.94 -21.99 -13.92
N VAL A 329 -10.14 -22.37 -14.36
CA VAL A 329 -11.30 -21.46 -14.40
C VAL A 329 -11.64 -20.99 -12.98
N VAL A 330 -11.71 -21.90 -12.01
CA VAL A 330 -11.97 -21.54 -10.60
C VAL A 330 -10.91 -20.58 -10.07
N LEU A 331 -9.63 -20.87 -10.31
CA LEU A 331 -8.51 -20.02 -9.86
C LEU A 331 -8.51 -18.64 -10.55
N CYS A 332 -8.93 -18.56 -11.82
CA CYS A 332 -9.07 -17.29 -12.52
C CYS A 332 -10.24 -16.47 -11.99
N LEU A 333 -11.40 -17.10 -11.71
CA LEU A 333 -12.53 -16.41 -11.07
C LEU A 333 -12.18 -15.91 -9.68
N MET A 334 -11.44 -16.72 -8.91
CA MET A 334 -10.88 -16.33 -7.61
C MET A 334 -9.92 -15.15 -7.73
N ALA A 335 -9.05 -15.13 -8.76
CA ALA A 335 -8.18 -14.00 -9.02
C ALA A 335 -8.97 -12.71 -9.37
N ILE A 336 -10.03 -12.80 -10.16
CA ILE A 336 -10.91 -11.65 -10.45
C ILE A 336 -11.59 -11.14 -9.18
N PHE A 337 -12.11 -12.05 -8.35
CA PHE A 337 -12.69 -11.69 -7.06
C PHE A 337 -11.65 -10.99 -6.17
N ARG A 338 -10.42 -11.50 -6.12
CA ARG A 338 -9.33 -10.87 -5.36
C ARG A 338 -8.98 -9.49 -5.88
N ILE A 339 -8.96 -9.27 -7.18
CA ILE A 339 -8.73 -7.94 -7.75
C ILE A 339 -9.86 -6.98 -7.38
N TYR A 340 -11.11 -7.42 -7.47
CA TYR A 340 -12.25 -6.63 -7.00
C TYR A 340 -12.11 -6.27 -5.51
N TRP A 341 -11.71 -7.23 -4.68
CA TRP A 341 -11.53 -6.99 -3.25
C TRP A 341 -10.37 -6.05 -2.96
N THR A 342 -9.22 -6.16 -3.65
CA THR A 342 -8.12 -5.19 -3.57
C THR A 342 -8.57 -3.78 -4.01
N TRP A 343 -9.40 -3.69 -5.05
CA TRP A 343 -9.99 -2.42 -5.46
C TRP A 343 -10.87 -1.85 -4.34
N ASP A 344 -11.85 -2.61 -3.85
CA ASP A 344 -12.77 -2.16 -2.82
C ASP A 344 -12.04 -1.77 -1.52
N TYR A 345 -11.16 -2.64 -1.04
CA TYR A 345 -10.36 -2.44 0.18
C TYR A 345 -9.47 -1.20 0.10
N GLY A 346 -9.00 -0.82 -1.09
CA GLY A 346 -8.21 0.40 -1.30
C GLY A 346 -9.01 1.70 -1.38
N LYS A 347 -10.32 1.70 -1.11
CA LYS A 347 -11.15 2.91 -1.07
C LYS A 347 -10.56 4.01 -0.18
N PRO A 348 -10.10 3.73 1.06
CA PRO A 348 -9.49 4.76 1.91
C PRO A 348 -8.25 5.40 1.28
N LEU A 349 -7.45 4.64 0.53
CA LEU A 349 -6.25 5.17 -0.15
C LEU A 349 -6.60 6.10 -1.31
N ARG A 350 -7.68 5.81 -2.06
CA ARG A 350 -8.21 6.72 -3.09
C ARG A 350 -8.74 8.01 -2.46
N GLU A 351 -9.49 7.91 -1.36
CA GLU A 351 -10.00 9.08 -0.63
C GLU A 351 -8.85 9.95 -0.08
N ARG A 352 -7.84 9.32 0.52
CA ARG A 352 -6.61 10.00 0.96
C ARG A 352 -5.87 10.67 -0.18
N SER A 353 -5.68 9.98 -1.31
CA SER A 353 -4.93 10.51 -2.45
C SER A 353 -5.66 11.72 -3.06
N ALA A 354 -6.99 11.64 -3.16
CA ALA A 354 -7.82 12.75 -3.56
C ALA A 354 -7.76 13.93 -2.57
N GLN A 355 -7.71 13.67 -1.25
CA GLN A 355 -7.53 14.71 -0.24
C GLN A 355 -6.18 15.42 -0.41
N MET A 356 -5.10 14.65 -0.59
CA MET A 356 -3.77 15.20 -0.81
C MET A 356 -3.69 16.02 -2.09
N GLU A 357 -4.28 15.55 -3.20
CA GLU A 357 -4.34 16.31 -4.46
C GLU A 357 -5.01 17.67 -4.26
N ARG A 358 -6.18 17.72 -3.62
CA ARG A 358 -6.86 18.99 -3.33
C ARG A 358 -6.03 19.94 -2.46
N ASN A 359 -5.34 19.39 -1.47
CA ASN A 359 -4.45 20.17 -0.61
C ASN A 359 -3.26 20.73 -1.42
N VAL A 360 -2.64 19.91 -2.26
CA VAL A 360 -1.55 20.35 -3.15
C VAL A 360 -2.03 21.45 -4.09
N ASP A 361 -3.14 21.23 -4.81
CA ASP A 361 -3.68 22.17 -5.80
C ASP A 361 -4.02 23.52 -5.14
N TYR A 362 -4.67 23.47 -3.97
CA TYR A 362 -5.01 24.67 -3.22
C TYR A 362 -3.77 25.42 -2.72
N LEU A 363 -2.79 24.71 -2.16
CA LEU A 363 -1.59 25.34 -1.61
C LEU A 363 -0.65 25.88 -2.71
N GLN A 364 -0.62 25.29 -3.90
CA GLN A 364 0.07 25.89 -5.05
C GLN A 364 -0.47 27.29 -5.36
N SER A 365 -1.78 27.52 -5.20
CA SER A 365 -2.41 28.83 -5.46
C SER A 365 -1.97 29.93 -4.47
N LEU A 366 -1.49 29.56 -3.28
CA LEU A 366 -1.03 30.52 -2.26
C LEU A 366 0.40 31.03 -2.50
N GLY A 367 1.13 30.42 -3.45
CA GLY A 367 2.41 30.94 -3.94
C GLY A 367 3.65 30.58 -3.10
N HIS A 368 3.53 29.79 -2.03
CA HIS A 368 4.66 29.21 -1.31
C HIS A 368 4.88 27.73 -1.69
N THR A 369 6.01 27.17 -1.26
CA THR A 369 6.49 25.82 -1.56
C THR A 369 6.77 24.99 -0.30
N LYS A 370 6.75 25.60 0.88
CA LYS A 370 6.97 24.91 2.16
C LYS A 370 5.82 25.21 3.14
N TYR A 371 5.04 24.17 3.46
CA TYR A 371 3.83 24.31 4.26
C TYR A 371 3.86 23.44 5.51
N LEU A 372 3.29 23.99 6.59
CA LEU A 372 3.13 23.34 7.88
C LEU A 372 1.64 23.22 8.21
N VAL A 373 1.17 21.98 8.33
CA VAL A 373 -0.24 21.66 8.62
C VAL A 373 -0.38 21.07 10.03
N ASP A 374 -1.48 21.40 10.70
CA ASP A 374 -1.89 20.68 11.89
C ASP A 374 -2.45 19.31 11.49
N LYS A 375 -1.89 18.27 12.10
CA LYS A 375 -2.25 16.88 11.85
C LYS A 375 -3.73 16.64 12.15
N GLU A 376 -4.27 17.25 13.20
CA GLU A 376 -5.66 17.06 13.62
C GLU A 376 -6.65 17.74 12.66
N ASN A 377 -6.23 18.83 11.99
CA ASN A 377 -7.01 19.45 10.91
C ASN A 377 -7.07 18.56 9.66
N TYR A 378 -5.96 17.92 9.32
CA TYR A 378 -5.83 17.08 8.13
C TYR A 378 -6.43 15.67 8.30
N GLN A 379 -6.33 15.08 9.49
CA GLN A 379 -6.69 13.68 9.73
C GLN A 379 -8.17 13.39 9.52
N ARG A 380 -8.43 12.23 8.91
CA ARG A 380 -9.77 11.67 8.68
C ARG A 380 -9.72 10.17 8.97
N LYS A 381 -10.89 9.51 9.01
CA LYS A 381 -10.95 8.04 9.17
C LYS A 381 -10.17 7.29 8.08
N TYR A 382 -10.10 7.85 6.87
CA TYR A 382 -9.40 7.27 5.72
C TYR A 382 -7.99 7.83 5.48
N SER A 383 -7.58 8.88 6.22
CA SER A 383 -6.37 9.64 5.89
C SER A 383 -5.60 10.06 7.15
N HIS A 384 -4.30 9.79 7.12
CA HIS A 384 -3.36 10.26 8.13
C HIS A 384 -2.13 10.86 7.46
N VAL A 385 -1.53 11.86 8.11
CA VAL A 385 -0.23 12.39 7.71
C VAL A 385 0.83 11.32 7.99
N ALA A 386 1.25 10.62 6.94
CA ALA A 386 2.27 9.58 7.02
C ALA A 386 3.68 10.19 7.13
N TRP A 387 4.66 9.40 7.55
CA TRP A 387 6.06 9.85 7.59
C TRP A 387 6.61 10.23 6.19
N SER A 388 6.03 9.67 5.12
CA SER A 388 6.36 9.97 3.73
C SER A 388 5.57 11.12 3.13
N ASN A 389 4.68 11.76 3.90
CA ASN A 389 3.84 12.87 3.40
C ASN A 389 4.65 13.97 2.70
N PRO A 390 5.81 14.44 3.23
CA PRO A 390 6.60 15.47 2.57
C PRO A 390 7.06 15.06 1.16
N ILE A 391 7.39 13.78 0.98
CA ILE A 391 7.84 13.18 -0.28
C ILE A 391 6.66 13.01 -1.23
N GLU A 392 5.54 12.47 -0.74
CA GLU A 392 4.32 12.29 -1.54
C GLU A 392 3.81 13.62 -2.08
N THR A 393 3.73 14.67 -1.24
CA THR A 393 3.28 16.00 -1.69
C THR A 393 4.23 16.63 -2.68
N LEU A 394 5.54 16.39 -2.56
CA LEU A 394 6.54 16.83 -3.53
C LEU A 394 6.37 16.13 -4.87
N LEU A 395 6.11 14.83 -4.88
CA LEU A 395 5.85 14.07 -6.10
C LEU A 395 4.53 14.45 -6.77
N TYR A 396 3.47 14.69 -5.98
CA TYR A 396 2.16 15.11 -6.49
C TYR A 396 2.26 16.48 -7.14
N SER A 397 2.83 17.46 -6.45
CA SER A 397 2.97 18.83 -6.94
C SER A 397 3.90 18.94 -8.16
N ALA A 398 4.92 18.08 -8.25
CA ALA A 398 5.80 18.03 -9.42
C ALA A 398 5.07 17.64 -10.72
N ILE A 399 3.90 17.00 -10.64
CA ILE A 399 3.08 16.66 -11.82
C ILE A 399 2.71 17.91 -12.62
N ASP A 400 2.47 19.03 -11.95
CA ASP A 400 2.09 20.32 -12.55
C ASP A 400 3.30 21.10 -13.07
N GLY A 401 4.50 20.55 -12.90
CA GLY A 401 5.76 21.15 -13.31
C GLY A 401 6.66 21.48 -12.13
N LYS A 402 7.98 21.51 -12.39
CA LYS A 402 9.00 21.68 -11.35
C LYS A 402 8.85 22.96 -10.53
N GLU A 403 8.32 24.03 -11.12
CA GLU A 403 8.14 25.34 -10.46
C GLU A 403 6.93 25.35 -9.51
N ASN A 404 6.05 24.36 -9.60
CA ASN A 404 4.86 24.20 -8.77
C ASN A 404 5.09 23.21 -7.61
N CYS A 405 6.31 22.72 -7.44
CA CYS A 405 6.64 21.78 -6.38
C CYS A 405 6.45 22.41 -5.00
N LEU A 406 5.87 21.63 -4.09
CA LEU A 406 5.73 21.99 -2.69
C LEU A 406 5.90 20.78 -1.77
N THR A 407 6.17 21.04 -0.50
CA THR A 407 6.23 20.03 0.56
C THR A 407 5.31 20.42 1.72
N ILE A 408 4.52 19.45 2.20
CA ILE A 408 3.65 19.63 3.36
C ILE A 408 4.14 18.70 4.48
N ILE A 409 4.51 19.31 5.60
CA ILE A 409 4.91 18.60 6.82
C ILE A 409 3.91 18.91 7.95
N ASN A 410 3.87 18.08 8.99
CA ASN A 410 3.08 18.37 10.19
C ASN A 410 3.93 18.96 11.33
N TYR A 411 3.26 19.55 12.32
CA TYR A 411 3.90 20.13 13.51
C TYR A 411 4.73 19.13 14.33
N ASP A 412 4.31 17.87 14.43
CA ASP A 412 5.07 16.84 15.15
C ASP A 412 6.44 16.63 14.49
N ASP A 413 6.49 16.53 13.16
CA ASP A 413 7.72 16.33 12.39
C ASP A 413 8.60 17.57 12.38
N TYR A 414 7.98 18.76 12.35
CA TYR A 414 8.68 20.04 12.43
C TYR A 414 9.36 20.25 13.79
N THR A 415 8.76 19.79 14.89
CA THR A 415 9.32 19.94 16.24
C THR A 415 10.19 18.75 16.67
N PHE A 416 10.02 17.59 16.02
CA PHE A 416 10.78 16.38 16.29
C PHE A 416 12.29 16.63 16.30
N ASN A 417 13.00 16.11 17.29
CA ASN A 417 14.46 16.23 17.44
C ASN A 417 15.02 17.65 17.16
N LYS A 418 14.27 18.69 17.59
CA LYS A 418 14.60 20.11 17.39
C LYS A 418 14.79 20.51 15.91
N ASN A 419 14.07 19.86 14.99
CA ASN A 419 14.12 20.15 13.56
C ASN A 419 13.83 21.63 13.25
N ALA A 420 12.88 22.26 13.95
CA ALA A 420 12.58 23.69 13.84
C ALA A 420 13.79 24.62 14.02
N ARG A 421 14.83 24.20 14.77
CA ARG A 421 16.07 24.99 14.94
C ARG A 421 17.11 24.73 13.86
N LYS A 422 16.99 23.61 13.14
CA LYS A 422 17.91 23.17 12.09
C LYS A 422 17.42 23.62 10.70
N LEU A 423 16.11 23.77 10.55
CA LEU A 423 15.46 24.25 9.34
C LEU A 423 15.72 25.74 9.12
N ASN A 424 16.02 26.12 7.88
CA ASN A 424 16.26 27.49 7.45
C ASN A 424 15.92 27.66 5.96
N ASP A 425 16.28 28.81 5.39
CA ASP A 425 16.03 29.15 3.98
C ASP A 425 16.86 28.34 2.97
N SER A 426 17.88 27.59 3.43
CA SER A 426 18.82 26.78 2.61
C SER A 426 18.51 25.28 2.57
N ASN A 427 17.54 24.81 3.36
CA ASN A 427 17.20 23.39 3.49
C ASN A 427 15.69 23.15 3.65
N TYR A 428 15.30 21.87 3.66
CA TYR A 428 13.92 21.44 3.86
C TYR A 428 13.85 20.08 4.56
N LEU A 429 12.69 19.75 5.13
CA LEU A 429 12.47 18.47 5.80
C LEU A 429 12.05 17.42 4.77
N PHE A 430 12.92 16.45 4.49
CA PHE A 430 12.64 15.37 3.55
C PHE A 430 11.76 14.27 4.17
N ARG A 431 12.06 13.91 5.43
CA ARG A 431 11.18 13.14 6.32
C ARG A 431 11.49 13.49 7.78
N ARG A 432 10.68 13.02 8.74
CA ARG A 432 10.81 13.34 10.19
C ARG A 432 12.25 13.36 10.73
N TYR A 433 13.12 12.47 10.25
CA TYR A 433 14.48 12.30 10.74
C TYR A 433 15.57 12.88 9.82
N GLU A 434 15.20 13.44 8.67
CA GLU A 434 16.13 13.83 7.60
C GLU A 434 15.83 15.23 7.06
N ILE A 435 16.84 16.08 7.13
CA ILE A 435 16.84 17.44 6.59
C ILE A 435 17.86 17.47 5.46
N GLU A 436 17.41 17.91 4.29
CA GLU A 436 18.23 17.94 3.07
C GLU A 436 18.37 19.35 2.54
N ASN A 437 19.50 19.63 1.88
CA ASN A 437 19.72 20.89 1.16
C ASN A 437 19.08 20.82 -0.23
N TYR A 438 18.84 21.96 -0.88
CA TYR A 438 18.21 21.94 -2.23
C TYR A 438 19.06 21.26 -3.31
N ASP A 439 20.38 21.20 -3.16
CA ASP A 439 21.26 20.49 -4.11
C ASP A 439 21.02 18.98 -4.13
N PHE A 440 20.34 18.44 -3.12
CA PHE A 440 19.87 17.07 -3.11
C PHE A 440 18.77 16.83 -4.16
N LEU A 441 17.99 17.84 -4.52
CA LEU A 441 16.88 17.72 -5.46
C LEU A 441 17.37 17.70 -6.91
N ASN A 442 16.87 16.75 -7.69
CA ASN A 442 17.11 16.71 -9.13
C ASN A 442 16.45 17.93 -9.81
N PRO A 443 17.25 18.86 -10.37
CA PRO A 443 16.74 20.13 -10.89
C PRO A 443 15.89 19.98 -12.16
N ARG A 444 15.87 18.77 -12.75
CA ARG A 444 14.98 18.42 -13.86
C ARG A 444 13.52 18.36 -13.41
N PHE A 445 13.26 17.90 -12.19
CA PHE A 445 11.90 17.59 -11.73
C PHE A 445 11.43 18.43 -10.57
N PHE A 446 12.35 18.92 -9.73
CA PHE A 446 11.98 19.53 -8.47
C PHE A 446 12.64 20.90 -8.30
N HIS A 447 11.85 21.87 -7.84
CA HIS A 447 12.32 23.19 -7.42
C HIS A 447 11.49 23.67 -6.24
N LEU A 448 12.12 23.89 -5.09
CA LEU A 448 11.51 24.53 -3.92
C LEU A 448 12.10 25.94 -3.73
N LYS A 449 11.28 26.90 -3.31
CA LYS A 449 11.74 28.26 -3.03
C LYS A 449 12.56 28.29 -1.74
N LYS A 450 13.53 29.20 -1.70
CA LYS A 450 14.33 29.50 -0.50
C LYS A 450 13.53 30.38 0.45
N GLU A 451 12.72 29.75 1.30
CA GLU A 451 11.83 30.42 2.25
C GLU A 451 11.75 29.65 3.58
N GLU A 452 10.97 30.09 4.55
CA GLU A 452 10.68 29.30 5.77
C GLU A 452 9.40 28.46 5.56
N TYR A 453 9.04 27.61 6.52
CA TYR A 453 7.77 26.89 6.47
C TYR A 453 6.61 27.82 6.84
N HIS A 454 5.57 27.84 6.01
CA HIS A 454 4.37 28.65 6.21
C HIS A 454 3.24 27.81 6.81
N THR A 455 2.71 28.25 7.94
CA THR A 455 1.56 27.60 8.59
C THR A 455 0.29 27.82 7.79
N VAL A 456 -0.46 26.74 7.55
CA VAL A 456 -1.75 26.79 6.84
C VAL A 456 -2.96 26.75 7.78
N ASN A 457 -2.72 26.58 9.08
CA ASN A 457 -3.74 26.66 10.12
C ASN A 457 -3.34 27.76 11.12
N ASN A 458 -3.64 29.03 10.85
CA ASN A 458 -3.24 30.12 11.77
C ASN A 458 -4.41 30.53 12.68
N PRO A 459 -4.16 30.80 13.98
CA PRO A 459 -5.20 31.24 14.91
C PRO A 459 -5.69 32.65 14.58
N GLY A 460 -6.81 33.01 15.19
CA GLY A 460 -7.41 34.33 15.17
C GLY A 460 -8.35 34.61 14.01
N PHE A 461 -9.49 35.20 14.35
CA PHE A 461 -10.38 35.89 13.43
C PHE A 461 -9.86 37.30 13.16
N ILE A 462 -9.52 37.60 11.90
CA ILE A 462 -9.15 38.97 11.48
C ILE A 462 -10.37 39.90 11.53
N LYS A 463 -11.55 39.35 11.25
CA LYS A 463 -12.84 40.05 11.19
C LYS A 463 -13.86 39.32 12.06
N ASN A 464 -14.85 40.04 12.59
CA ASN A 464 -15.94 39.42 13.34
C ASN A 464 -16.60 38.28 12.53
N TYR A 465 -16.78 37.10 13.15
CA TYR A 465 -17.32 35.92 12.48
C TYR A 465 -18.68 36.15 11.84
N LYS A 466 -19.54 36.99 12.44
CA LYS A 466 -20.86 37.34 11.86
C LYS A 466 -20.73 38.10 10.55
N ASP A 467 -19.68 38.90 10.40
CA ASP A 467 -19.43 39.64 9.16
C ASP A 467 -18.70 38.80 8.11
N LEU A 468 -17.92 37.79 8.53
CA LEU A 468 -17.35 36.79 7.62
C LEU A 468 -18.45 35.91 7.04
N ALA A 469 -19.37 35.44 7.88
CA ALA A 469 -20.47 34.53 7.52
C ALA A 469 -21.31 35.05 6.35
N LYS A 470 -21.53 36.37 6.26
CA LYS A 470 -22.30 37.02 5.18
C LYS A 470 -21.79 36.71 3.77
N ASN A 471 -20.49 36.44 3.62
CA ASN A 471 -19.83 36.21 2.34
C ASN A 471 -19.27 34.79 2.19
N ILE A 472 -19.63 33.89 3.11
CA ILE A 472 -19.25 32.48 3.07
C ILE A 472 -20.42 31.65 2.57
N LYS A 473 -20.13 30.67 1.73
CA LYS A 473 -21.08 29.64 1.31
C LYS A 473 -20.44 28.27 1.42
N VAL A 474 -21.23 27.26 1.71
CA VAL A 474 -20.79 25.86 1.69
C VAL A 474 -21.78 25.06 0.86
N LYS A 475 -21.28 24.38 -0.17
CA LYS A 475 -22.11 23.65 -1.15
C LYS A 475 -21.74 22.19 -1.19
N VAL A 476 -22.73 21.30 -1.30
CA VAL A 476 -22.49 19.89 -1.58
C VAL A 476 -22.17 19.71 -3.06
N LEU A 477 -21.12 18.96 -3.40
CA LEU A 477 -20.62 18.86 -4.77
C LEU A 477 -21.22 17.72 -5.61
N SER A 478 -21.96 16.79 -5.01
CA SER A 478 -22.63 15.71 -5.74
C SER A 478 -23.91 15.27 -5.03
N HIS A 479 -24.90 14.81 -5.80
CA HIS A 479 -26.07 14.15 -5.24
C HIS A 479 -25.63 12.95 -4.40
N GLN A 480 -26.11 12.88 -3.16
CA GLN A 480 -25.72 11.82 -2.22
C GLN A 480 -26.86 10.81 -2.09
N VAL A 481 -26.48 9.54 -2.10
CA VAL A 481 -27.33 8.42 -1.64
C VAL A 481 -26.62 7.81 -0.45
N GLY A 482 -27.28 7.74 0.69
CA GLY A 482 -26.72 7.12 1.88
C GLY A 482 -27.67 6.13 2.52
N LEU A 483 -27.09 5.23 3.32
CA LEU A 483 -27.82 4.20 4.04
C LEU A 483 -28.35 4.77 5.35
N ILE A 484 -29.50 4.25 5.79
CA ILE A 484 -30.13 4.65 7.07
C ILE A 484 -29.12 4.55 8.22
N GLY A 485 -28.97 5.64 8.99
CA GLY A 485 -28.14 5.66 10.19
C GLY A 485 -26.63 5.45 9.96
N ASP A 486 -26.18 5.39 8.70
CA ASP A 486 -24.76 5.30 8.38
C ASP A 486 -24.08 6.67 8.52
N THR A 487 -22.77 6.66 8.78
CA THR A 487 -21.94 7.87 8.81
C THR A 487 -20.92 7.78 7.69
N THR A 488 -21.02 8.69 6.72
CA THR A 488 -20.10 8.75 5.57
C THR A 488 -19.56 10.17 5.38
N TYR A 489 -18.61 10.30 4.47
CA TYR A 489 -18.04 11.58 4.09
C TYR A 489 -18.76 12.16 2.88
N VAL A 490 -19.21 13.41 3.00
CA VAL A 490 -19.82 14.17 1.91
C VAL A 490 -18.86 15.27 1.49
N ARG A 491 -18.55 15.33 0.19
CA ARG A 491 -17.70 16.37 -0.38
C ARG A 491 -18.45 17.69 -0.45
N VAL A 492 -17.88 18.71 0.18
CA VAL A 492 -18.36 20.09 0.12
C VAL A 492 -17.31 21.05 -0.43
N ARG A 493 -17.78 22.16 -0.99
CA ARG A 493 -16.97 23.32 -1.37
C ARG A 493 -17.30 24.48 -0.48
N ILE A 494 -16.29 25.01 0.20
CA ILE A 494 -16.32 26.27 0.92
C ILE A 494 -15.98 27.37 -0.08
N GLU A 495 -16.82 28.39 -0.17
CA GLU A 495 -16.59 29.62 -0.95
C GLU A 495 -16.48 30.79 0.03
N ASN A 496 -15.27 31.27 0.28
CA ASN A 496 -14.98 32.48 1.04
C ASN A 496 -14.76 33.66 0.09
N ASN A 497 -15.76 34.52 -0.05
CA ASN A 497 -15.68 35.74 -0.87
C ASN A 497 -15.19 36.96 -0.07
N ASN A 498 -14.70 36.77 1.16
CA ASN A 498 -14.02 37.82 1.91
C ASN A 498 -12.57 37.98 1.41
N VAL A 499 -11.97 39.13 1.72
CA VAL A 499 -10.53 39.33 1.54
C VAL A 499 -9.76 38.58 2.63
N GLU A 500 -10.35 38.53 3.83
CA GLU A 500 -9.81 37.81 4.97
C GLU A 500 -10.07 36.31 4.87
N LYS A 501 -9.16 35.52 5.43
CA LYS A 501 -9.31 34.07 5.54
C LYS A 501 -10.48 33.66 6.43
N LEU A 502 -11.03 32.49 6.15
CA LEU A 502 -11.74 31.68 7.14
C LEU A 502 -10.68 30.87 7.93
N PRO A 503 -10.49 31.12 9.24
CA PRO A 503 -9.49 30.41 10.01
C PRO A 503 -9.83 28.92 10.16
N SER A 504 -8.81 28.08 10.29
CA SER A 504 -8.95 26.64 10.48
C SER A 504 -8.32 26.11 11.77
N HIS A 505 -7.49 26.90 12.46
CA HIS A 505 -6.78 26.45 13.65
C HIS A 505 -7.74 25.99 14.76
N LEU A 506 -7.47 24.84 15.38
CA LEU A 506 -8.41 24.20 16.31
C LEU A 506 -8.68 25.00 17.59
N SER A 507 -7.78 25.91 17.99
CA SER A 507 -8.04 26.82 19.12
C SER A 507 -9.22 27.76 18.89
N GLU A 508 -9.60 28.00 17.62
CA GLU A 508 -10.75 28.82 17.28
C GLU A 508 -12.07 28.08 17.50
N GLN A 509 -12.03 26.76 17.68
CA GLN A 509 -13.22 25.90 17.81
C GLN A 509 -14.25 26.11 16.70
N ILE A 510 -13.75 26.31 15.48
CA ILE A 510 -14.55 26.47 14.26
C ILE A 510 -14.56 25.15 13.49
N TYR A 511 -15.76 24.69 13.12
CA TYR A 511 -15.94 23.42 12.43
C TYR A 511 -16.96 23.54 11.30
N LEU A 512 -16.75 22.77 10.23
CA LEU A 512 -17.86 22.45 9.34
C LEU A 512 -18.80 21.48 10.07
N SER A 513 -20.09 21.72 9.92
CA SER A 513 -21.15 20.83 10.39
C SER A 513 -22.32 20.93 9.41
N TYR A 514 -23.50 20.45 9.80
CA TYR A 514 -24.66 20.42 8.92
C TYR A 514 -25.96 20.33 9.70
N HIS A 515 -27.05 20.65 9.01
CA HIS A 515 -28.43 20.47 9.46
C HIS A 515 -29.19 19.59 8.45
N TRP A 516 -30.15 18.82 8.94
CA TRP A 516 -31.08 18.04 8.11
C TRP A 516 -32.46 18.67 8.10
N TYR A 517 -33.04 18.76 6.90
CA TYR A 517 -34.44 19.13 6.71
C TYR A 517 -35.18 18.07 5.90
N GLN A 518 -36.49 17.99 6.08
CA GLN A 518 -37.38 17.18 5.26
C GLN A 518 -38.68 17.96 5.10
N ASN A 519 -39.16 18.15 3.86
CA ASN A 519 -40.36 18.95 3.57
C ASN A 519 -40.32 20.36 4.19
N ASN A 520 -39.15 21.01 4.21
CA ASN A 520 -38.85 22.27 4.92
C ASN A 520 -38.94 22.24 6.45
N GLU A 521 -39.22 21.10 7.06
CA GLU A 521 -39.18 20.92 8.51
C GLU A 521 -37.77 20.49 8.95
N LEU A 522 -37.32 21.03 10.08
CA LEU A 522 -36.02 20.71 10.66
C LEU A 522 -36.07 19.32 11.29
N VAL A 523 -35.25 18.41 10.79
CA VAL A 523 -35.10 17.03 11.29
C VAL A 523 -33.99 16.96 12.33
N GLN A 524 -32.84 17.58 12.04
CA GLN A 524 -31.69 17.63 12.93
C GLN A 524 -30.96 18.96 12.76
N TRP A 525 -30.76 19.67 13.86
CA TRP A 525 -29.94 20.89 13.88
C TRP A 525 -28.46 20.54 14.07
N ASP A 526 -28.13 19.77 15.11
CA ASP A 526 -26.73 19.64 15.50
C ASP A 526 -26.03 18.46 14.82
N GLY A 527 -25.26 18.75 13.77
CA GLY A 527 -24.46 17.77 13.02
C GLY A 527 -23.08 17.42 13.63
N ILE A 528 -22.36 16.53 12.94
CA ILE A 528 -20.99 16.13 13.31
C ILE A 528 -20.02 17.27 12.97
N ARG A 529 -19.13 17.59 13.92
CA ARG A 529 -18.08 18.59 13.75
C ARG A 529 -16.93 18.01 12.96
N THR A 530 -16.63 18.64 11.82
CA THR A 530 -15.46 18.30 11.00
C THR A 530 -14.49 19.48 10.97
N PRO A 531 -13.22 19.29 11.37
CA PRO A 531 -12.20 20.32 11.25
C PRO A 531 -12.04 20.85 9.81
N ILE A 532 -11.87 22.15 9.67
CA ILE A 532 -11.47 22.75 8.39
C ILE A 532 -10.01 22.39 8.15
N GLU A 533 -9.64 21.86 6.97
CA GLU A 533 -8.29 21.30 6.75
C GLU A 533 -7.20 22.38 6.73
N VAL A 534 -7.51 23.54 6.13
CA VAL A 534 -6.60 24.68 5.93
C VAL A 534 -7.34 26.00 5.98
N ASP A 535 -6.64 27.09 6.25
CA ASP A 535 -7.17 28.44 6.18
C ASP A 535 -7.69 28.71 4.75
N VAL A 536 -8.98 29.08 4.62
CA VAL A 536 -9.64 29.20 3.31
C VAL A 536 -9.62 30.63 2.80
N PHE A 537 -8.96 30.84 1.67
CA PHE A 537 -8.96 32.03 0.82
C PHE A 537 -9.64 31.64 -0.50
N GLY A 538 -10.73 32.32 -0.88
CA GLY A 538 -11.46 31.96 -2.09
C GLY A 538 -12.17 30.61 -1.94
N GLN A 539 -11.78 29.58 -2.70
CA GLN A 539 -12.50 28.31 -2.74
C GLN A 539 -11.64 27.14 -2.26
N TYR A 540 -12.22 26.28 -1.42
CA TYR A 540 -11.57 25.06 -0.96
C TYR A 540 -12.57 23.92 -0.84
N GLU A 541 -12.15 22.72 -1.24
CA GLU A 541 -12.98 21.52 -1.25
C GLU A 541 -12.50 20.53 -0.20
N GLN A 542 -13.39 20.12 0.69
CA GLN A 542 -13.10 19.11 1.70
C GLN A 542 -14.27 18.19 1.97
N ASP A 543 -13.97 17.05 2.58
CA ASP A 543 -14.96 16.09 3.01
C ASP A 543 -15.45 16.44 4.43
N ILE A 544 -16.77 16.37 4.66
CA ILE A 544 -17.40 16.49 5.98
C ILE A 544 -18.01 15.16 6.41
N ALA A 545 -17.87 14.80 7.68
CA ALA A 545 -18.55 13.63 8.22
C ALA A 545 -20.04 13.94 8.39
N VAL A 546 -20.91 13.07 7.87
CA VAL A 546 -22.37 13.21 7.90
C VAL A 546 -22.99 11.90 8.35
N ALA A 547 -23.69 11.93 9.48
CA ALA A 547 -24.62 10.88 9.90
C ALA A 547 -25.96 11.08 9.20
N PHE A 548 -26.41 10.05 8.49
CA PHE A 548 -27.66 10.05 7.75
C PHE A 548 -28.85 9.79 8.70
N PRO A 549 -30.04 10.36 8.42
CA PRO A 549 -31.24 10.13 9.22
C PRO A 549 -31.58 8.62 9.39
N SER A 550 -32.30 8.31 10.47
CA SER A 550 -32.71 6.94 10.81
C SER A 550 -33.94 6.44 10.04
N GLU A 551 -34.53 7.26 9.19
CA GLU A 551 -35.71 6.92 8.40
C GLU A 551 -35.42 7.07 6.90
N ILE A 552 -36.06 6.21 6.09
CA ILE A 552 -35.95 6.24 4.62
C ILE A 552 -36.70 7.48 4.12
N GLY A 553 -36.11 8.18 3.16
CA GLY A 553 -36.78 9.30 2.55
C GLY A 553 -35.85 10.19 1.74
N VAL A 554 -36.43 11.23 1.17
CA VAL A 554 -35.67 12.33 0.57
C VAL A 554 -35.54 13.42 1.63
N TYR A 555 -34.30 13.83 1.87
CA TYR A 555 -33.93 14.86 2.83
C TYR A 555 -33.15 15.98 2.14
N GLU A 556 -33.04 17.11 2.80
CA GLU A 556 -32.22 18.25 2.42
C GLU A 556 -31.06 18.38 3.42
N LEU A 557 -29.83 18.19 2.94
CA LEU A 557 -28.62 18.46 3.70
C LEU A 557 -28.25 19.94 3.56
N MET A 558 -28.09 20.63 4.69
CA MET A 558 -27.66 22.03 4.75
C MET A 558 -26.30 22.12 5.46
N PRO A 559 -25.17 22.11 4.73
CA PRO A 559 -23.86 22.35 5.32
C PRO A 559 -23.80 23.75 5.96
N ASP A 560 -23.21 23.83 7.15
CA ASP A 560 -23.06 25.07 7.90
C ASP A 560 -21.72 25.10 8.64
N ILE A 561 -21.39 26.23 9.26
CA ILE A 561 -20.20 26.42 10.07
C ILE A 561 -20.62 26.75 11.49
N VAL A 562 -20.06 26.04 12.46
CA VAL A 562 -20.29 26.28 13.89
C VAL A 562 -19.03 26.83 14.53
N LEU A 563 -19.21 27.83 15.39
CA LEU A 563 -18.19 28.33 16.31
C LEU A 563 -18.61 27.88 17.72
N GLU A 564 -17.95 26.84 18.23
CA GLU A 564 -18.39 26.17 19.46
C GLU A 564 -18.49 27.13 20.65
N GLY A 565 -19.54 26.92 21.44
CA GLY A 565 -19.86 27.78 22.57
C GLY A 565 -20.27 29.22 22.22
N LYS A 566 -20.38 29.58 20.93
CA LYS A 566 -20.76 30.93 20.50
C LYS A 566 -22.00 30.96 19.62
N ASP A 567 -21.91 30.55 18.35
CA ASP A 567 -23.01 30.70 17.38
C ASP A 567 -22.75 29.89 16.10
N TRP A 568 -23.79 29.78 15.26
CA TRP A 568 -23.70 29.24 13.90
C TRP A 568 -23.51 30.35 12.87
N PHE A 569 -23.05 30.02 11.67
CA PHE A 569 -22.96 30.97 10.56
C PHE A 569 -24.31 31.15 9.85
N TYR A 570 -25.28 30.27 10.10
CA TYR A 570 -26.64 30.32 9.55
C TYR A 570 -26.64 30.33 8.02
N LEU A 571 -25.82 29.46 7.43
CA LEU A 571 -25.81 29.25 5.98
C LEU A 571 -27.14 28.64 5.51
N SER A 572 -27.48 28.84 4.23
CA SER A 572 -28.82 28.52 3.69
C SER A 572 -28.83 27.59 2.47
N GLU A 573 -27.66 27.20 1.96
CA GLU A 573 -27.61 26.32 0.79
C GLU A 573 -27.97 24.89 1.16
N ARG A 574 -28.97 24.34 0.48
CA ARG A 574 -29.49 22.98 0.71
C ARG A 574 -29.28 22.11 -0.51
N SER A 575 -29.07 20.82 -0.28
CA SER A 575 -28.92 19.83 -1.34
C SER A 575 -29.75 18.59 -1.05
N LEU A 576 -30.45 18.08 -2.06
CA LEU A 576 -31.27 16.87 -1.93
C LEU A 576 -30.40 15.63 -1.77
N VAL A 577 -30.74 14.81 -0.79
CA VAL A 577 -30.09 13.55 -0.43
C VAL A 577 -31.13 12.46 -0.28
N SER A 578 -30.88 11.30 -0.89
CA SER A 578 -31.76 10.14 -0.76
C SER A 578 -31.22 9.20 0.32
N VAL A 579 -32.03 8.88 1.33
CA VAL A 579 -31.74 7.87 2.35
C VAL A 579 -32.42 6.58 1.96
N VAL A 580 -31.66 5.50 1.79
CA VAL A 580 -32.12 4.19 1.29
C VAL A 580 -31.86 3.09 2.33
N PRO A 581 -32.62 1.98 2.31
CA PRO A 581 -32.36 0.85 3.21
C PRO A 581 -31.01 0.18 2.92
N PHE A 582 -30.51 -0.54 3.92
CA PHE A 582 -29.29 -1.36 3.85
C PHE A 582 -29.32 -2.41 2.73
#